data_AF-A0A442BS48-F1
#
_entry.id   AF-A0A442BS48-F1
#
_cell.length_a   1.000
_cell.length_b   1.000
_cell.length_c   1.000
_cell.angle_alpha   90.00
_cell.angle_beta   90.00
_cell.angle_gamma   90.00
#
_symmetry.space_group_name_H-M   'P 1'
#
loop_
_entity.id
_entity.type
_entity.pdbx_description
1 polymer ?
#
loop_
_entity_poly.entity_id
_entity_poly.type
_entity_poly.pdbx_seq_one_letter_code
_entity_poly.pdbx_strand_id
1 'polypeptide(L)'
;MGERHREEVLNTVLAACLGRRGVDADPETILQKGRSRPDVMAVMRGLRCAVEGKVADTPNADLVVLAQAKSRVDQGVAHLAIAVVYPTYIRSVQFSRLPQELGSASLKFSVLTDADNATWHHGSVNEILAAFDARTM
;
A
#
# COMPACT_ATOMS: atom_id res chain seq x y z
N MET A 1 18.43 16.85 12.85
CA MET A 1 17.56 15.67 13.09
C MET A 1 16.72 15.49 11.85
N GLY A 2 16.91 14.41 11.09
CA GLY A 2 16.17 14.19 9.84
C GLY A 2 14.69 13.90 10.14
N GLU A 3 13.79 14.52 9.40
CA GLU A 3 12.36 14.22 9.47
C GLU A 3 12.13 12.74 9.12
N ARG A 4 11.41 12.02 9.99
CA ARG A 4 11.03 10.62 9.74
C ARG A 4 9.58 10.58 9.27
N HIS A 5 9.34 10.12 8.04
CA HIS A 5 8.00 9.98 7.49
C HIS A 5 7.19 8.98 8.30
N ARG A 6 5.95 9.35 8.62
CA ARG A 6 4.95 8.45 9.18
C ARG A 6 4.48 7.47 8.10
N GLU A 7 3.99 6.30 8.52
CA GLU A 7 3.46 5.27 7.60
C GLU A 7 2.31 5.82 6.74
N GLU A 8 1.42 6.62 7.31
CA GLU A 8 0.36 7.32 6.57
C GLU A 8 0.90 8.11 5.35
N VAL A 9 2.05 8.77 5.50
CA VAL A 9 2.68 9.54 4.42
C VAL A 9 3.22 8.59 3.34
N LEU A 10 3.87 7.50 3.75
CA LEU A 10 4.38 6.48 2.82
C LEU A 10 3.26 5.80 2.03
N ASN A 11 2.16 5.44 2.71
CA ASN A 11 0.96 4.84 2.10
C ASN A 11 0.37 5.80 1.06
N THR A 12 0.28 7.09 1.39
CA THR A 12 -0.27 8.13 0.49
C THR A 12 0.60 8.29 -0.76
N VAL A 13 1.92 8.36 -0.59
CA VAL A 13 2.85 8.50 -1.72
C VAL A 13 2.85 7.23 -2.57
N LEU A 14 2.80 6.04 -1.97
CA LEU A 14 2.69 4.78 -2.70
C LEU A 14 1.41 4.74 -3.54
N ALA A 15 0.26 5.10 -2.98
CA ALA A 15 -1.00 5.16 -3.71
C ALA A 15 -0.94 6.14 -4.89
N ALA A 16 -0.32 7.31 -4.70
CA ALA A 16 -0.08 8.25 -5.80
C ALA A 16 0.84 7.65 -6.89
N CYS A 17 1.87 6.88 -6.50
CA CYS A 17 2.74 6.18 -7.44
C CYS A 17 2.02 5.08 -8.23
N LEU A 18 1.08 4.37 -7.61
CA LEU A 18 0.22 3.38 -8.26
C LEU A 18 -0.73 4.06 -9.27
N GLY A 19 -1.39 5.14 -8.85
CA GLY A 19 -2.30 5.92 -9.71
C GLY A 19 -1.65 6.45 -10.99
N ARG A 20 -0.45 7.03 -10.88
CA ARG A 20 0.28 7.56 -12.06
C ARG A 20 0.65 6.52 -13.12
N ARG A 21 0.59 5.22 -12.82
CA ARG A 21 1.13 4.13 -13.67
C ARG A 21 0.07 3.26 -14.35
N GLY A 22 -1.15 3.78 -14.55
CA GLY A 22 -2.18 3.08 -15.32
C GLY A 22 -3.29 2.49 -14.46
N VAL A 23 -3.47 3.04 -13.26
CA VAL A 23 -4.67 2.84 -12.49
C VAL A 23 -5.43 4.15 -12.53
N ASP A 24 -6.72 4.14 -12.87
CA ASP A 24 -7.62 5.25 -12.54
C ASP A 24 -7.78 5.37 -11.02
N ALA A 25 -6.67 5.57 -10.30
CA ALA A 25 -6.69 6.05 -8.94
C ALA A 25 -6.97 7.53 -9.08
N ASP A 26 -8.25 7.84 -9.21
CA ASP A 26 -8.74 9.20 -9.21
C ASP A 26 -8.05 9.95 -8.06
N PRO A 27 -7.29 11.02 -8.33
CA PRO A 27 -6.63 11.83 -7.31
C PRO A 27 -7.62 12.29 -6.22
N GLU A 28 -8.92 12.42 -6.55
CA GLU A 28 -9.99 12.74 -5.60
C GLU A 28 -10.24 11.64 -4.57
N THR A 29 -9.83 10.40 -4.84
CA THR A 29 -10.06 9.24 -3.96
C THR A 29 -8.93 9.02 -2.94
N ILE A 30 -7.82 9.77 -3.01
CA ILE A 30 -6.70 9.65 -2.04
C ILE A 30 -7.00 10.40 -0.73
N LEU A 31 -8.25 10.46 -0.26
CA LEU A 31 -8.56 11.18 0.98
C LEU A 31 -9.81 10.60 1.67
N GLN A 32 -9.61 9.92 2.81
CA GLN A 32 -10.49 10.08 3.99
C GLN A 32 -9.95 9.36 5.25
N LYS A 33 -9.51 10.13 6.26
CA LYS A 33 -9.09 9.64 7.60
C LYS A 33 -10.30 9.26 8.47
N GLY A 34 -10.16 8.24 9.35
CA GLY A 34 -11.14 7.88 10.38
C GLY A 34 -10.76 6.61 11.17
N ARG A 35 -11.25 6.46 12.42
CA ARG A 35 -10.87 5.37 13.36
C ARG A 35 -11.07 3.93 12.85
N SER A 36 -11.92 3.72 11.85
CA SER A 36 -12.22 2.40 11.25
C SER A 36 -11.84 2.29 9.76
N ARG A 37 -11.07 3.25 9.23
CA ARG A 37 -10.71 3.33 7.81
C ARG A 37 -9.24 2.94 7.58
N PRO A 38 -8.91 2.41 6.38
CA PRO A 38 -7.52 2.19 6.03
C PRO A 38 -6.77 3.51 5.90
N ASP A 39 -5.45 3.47 6.10
CA ASP A 39 -4.59 4.65 5.98
C ASP A 39 -4.71 5.30 4.60
N VAL A 40 -4.90 4.49 3.55
CA VAL A 40 -5.28 4.95 2.21
C VAL A 40 -6.30 4.00 1.58
N MET A 41 -7.29 4.59 0.90
CA MET A 41 -8.19 3.90 -0.02
C MET A 41 -7.90 4.42 -1.44
N ALA A 42 -7.74 3.51 -2.39
CA ALA A 42 -7.65 3.83 -3.81
C ALA A 42 -8.79 3.14 -4.56
N VAL A 43 -9.22 3.69 -5.68
CA VAL A 43 -10.03 2.97 -6.66
C VAL A 43 -9.10 2.48 -7.75
N MET A 44 -9.15 1.18 -8.02
CA MET A 44 -8.30 0.54 -9.02
C MET A 44 -9.18 -0.31 -9.93
N ARG A 45 -9.31 0.07 -11.20
CA ARG A 45 -10.23 -0.57 -12.18
C ARG A 45 -11.67 -0.68 -11.66
N GLY A 46 -12.16 0.37 -10.99
CA GLY A 46 -13.50 0.40 -10.38
C GLY A 46 -13.61 -0.38 -9.05
N LEU A 47 -12.54 -1.01 -8.57
CA LEU A 47 -12.53 -1.73 -7.30
C LEU A 47 -11.92 -0.89 -6.18
N ARG A 48 -12.58 -0.88 -5.01
CA ARG A 48 -12.02 -0.27 -3.80
C ARG A 48 -10.83 -1.11 -3.34
N CYS A 49 -9.66 -0.48 -3.22
CA CYS A 49 -8.46 -1.11 -2.72
C CYS A 49 -7.91 -0.35 -1.51
N ALA A 50 -7.79 -1.04 -0.38
CA ALA A 50 -7.09 -0.50 0.78
C ALA A 50 -5.57 -0.64 0.58
N VAL A 51 -4.79 0.34 1.04
CA VAL A 51 -3.33 0.23 1.17
C VAL A 51 -2.99 0.36 2.64
N GLU A 52 -2.40 -0.69 3.19
CA GLU A 52 -1.91 -0.74 4.57
C GLU A 52 -0.41 -0.97 4.54
N GLY A 53 0.32 -0.21 5.35
CA GLY A 53 1.77 -0.21 5.31
C GLY A 53 2.39 -0.18 6.70
N LYS A 54 3.42 -1.00 6.88
CA LYS A 54 4.34 -0.94 8.02
C LYS A 54 5.75 -0.77 7.51
N VAL A 55 6.64 -0.15 8.28
CA VAL A 55 8.06 -0.22 7.92
C VAL A 55 8.77 -1.35 8.66
N ALA A 56 9.85 -1.84 8.08
CA ALA A 56 10.55 -3.04 8.54
C ALA A 56 11.14 -2.95 9.96
N ASP A 57 11.31 -1.75 10.51
CA ASP A 57 11.74 -1.53 11.91
C ASP A 57 10.62 -1.73 12.94
N THR A 58 9.38 -1.95 12.48
CA THR A 58 8.26 -2.29 13.36
C THR A 58 8.32 -3.78 13.72
N PRO A 59 8.22 -4.15 15.02
CA PRO A 59 8.19 -5.55 15.42
C PRO A 59 7.05 -6.31 14.71
N ASN A 60 7.38 -7.46 14.12
CA ASN A 60 6.43 -8.29 13.35
C ASN A 60 5.68 -7.50 12.27
N ALA A 61 6.36 -6.55 11.60
CA ALA A 61 5.76 -5.65 10.61
C ALA A 61 4.87 -6.38 9.58
N ASP A 62 5.31 -7.55 9.10
CA ASP A 62 4.60 -8.36 8.14
C ASP A 62 3.30 -8.96 8.70
N LEU A 63 3.34 -9.56 9.89
CA LEU A 63 2.14 -10.09 10.54
C LEU A 63 1.12 -8.98 10.85
N VAL A 64 1.61 -7.84 11.35
CA VAL A 64 0.77 -6.69 11.70
C VAL A 64 0.08 -6.11 10.46
N VAL A 65 0.85 -5.79 9.42
CA VAL A 65 0.29 -5.18 8.21
C VAL A 65 -0.65 -6.15 7.48
N LEU A 66 -0.34 -7.45 7.49
CA LEU A 66 -1.19 -8.46 6.90
C LEU A 66 -2.55 -8.54 7.61
N ALA A 67 -2.55 -8.58 8.94
CA ALA A 67 -3.79 -8.60 9.72
C ALA A 67 -4.64 -7.33 9.49
N GLN A 68 -3.99 -6.16 9.42
CA GLN A 68 -4.66 -4.89 9.13
C GLN A 68 -5.29 -4.88 7.74
N ALA A 69 -4.53 -5.26 6.71
CA ALA A 69 -5.00 -5.32 5.33
C ALA A 69 -6.13 -6.33 5.16
N LYS A 70 -5.97 -7.55 5.71
CA LYS A 70 -7.00 -8.59 5.66
C LYS A 70 -8.29 -8.15 6.33
N SER A 71 -8.20 -7.48 7.49
CA SER A 71 -9.38 -6.93 8.17
C SER A 71 -10.18 -5.95 7.30
N ARG A 72 -9.57 -5.26 6.32
CA ARG A 72 -10.31 -4.36 5.42
C ARG A 72 -11.16 -5.11 4.40
N VAL A 73 -10.63 -6.22 3.91
CA VAL A 73 -11.35 -7.08 2.97
C VAL A 73 -12.46 -7.83 3.72
N ASP A 74 -12.14 -8.45 4.85
CA ASP A 74 -13.08 -9.26 5.64
C ASP A 74 -14.27 -8.43 6.16
N GLN A 75 -14.08 -7.13 6.43
CA GLN A 75 -15.15 -6.21 6.86
C GLN A 75 -15.90 -5.54 5.70
N GLY A 76 -15.59 -5.87 4.44
CA GLY A 76 -16.21 -5.26 3.25
C GLY A 76 -15.85 -3.78 3.04
N VAL A 77 -14.82 -3.28 3.72
CA VAL A 77 -14.33 -1.90 3.61
C VAL A 77 -13.69 -1.68 2.23
N ALA A 78 -12.99 -2.68 1.71
CA ALA A 78 -12.41 -2.71 0.37
C ALA A 78 -12.68 -4.07 -0.30
N HIS A 79 -12.66 -4.10 -1.63
CA HIS A 79 -12.74 -5.36 -2.39
C HIS A 79 -11.39 -6.08 -2.39
N LEU A 80 -10.30 -5.31 -2.42
CA LEU A 80 -8.93 -5.81 -2.29
C LEU A 80 -8.15 -4.99 -1.26
N ALA A 81 -7.05 -5.56 -0.76
CA ALA A 81 -6.10 -4.80 0.04
C ALA A 81 -4.66 -5.11 -0.36
N ILE A 82 -3.81 -4.09 -0.34
CA ILE A 82 -2.37 -4.22 -0.49
C ILE A 82 -1.74 -4.05 0.89
N ALA A 83 -1.08 -5.10 1.35
CA ALA A 83 -0.25 -5.08 2.55
C ALA A 83 1.21 -4.83 2.13
N VAL A 84 1.87 -3.81 2.68
CA VAL A 84 3.24 -3.43 2.29
C VAL A 84 4.15 -3.32 3.50
N VAL A 85 5.35 -3.88 3.40
CA VAL A 85 6.46 -3.64 4.31
C VAL A 85 7.49 -2.76 3.62
N TYR A 86 7.59 -1.51 4.06
CA TYR A 86 8.56 -0.55 3.56
C TYR A 86 9.95 -0.79 4.13
N PRO A 87 11.02 -0.65 3.33
CA PRO A 87 12.39 -0.62 3.83
C PRO A 87 12.59 0.52 4.85
N THR A 88 13.32 0.27 5.93
CA THR A 88 13.51 1.26 7.03
C THR A 88 14.08 2.59 6.54
N TYR A 89 14.99 2.57 5.55
CA TYR A 89 15.64 3.77 5.03
C TYR A 89 14.65 4.76 4.38
N ILE A 90 13.49 4.28 3.90
CA ILE A 90 12.56 5.13 3.16
C ILE A 90 11.94 6.21 4.06
N ARG A 91 11.85 5.96 5.38
CA ARG A 91 11.37 6.96 6.35
C ARG A 91 12.26 8.19 6.42
N SER A 92 13.53 8.11 6.05
CA SER A 92 14.49 9.22 6.11
C SER A 92 14.79 9.87 4.77
N VAL A 93 14.17 9.40 3.68
CA VAL A 93 14.32 10.01 2.35
C VAL A 93 13.72 11.41 2.38
N GLN A 94 14.38 12.41 1.77
CA GLN A 94 13.83 13.76 1.66
C GLN A 94 12.46 13.71 0.94
N PHE A 95 11.44 14.40 1.47
CA PHE A 95 10.08 14.34 0.93
C PHE A 95 10.00 14.59 -0.59
N SER A 96 10.80 15.54 -1.12
CA SER A 96 10.87 15.84 -2.55
C SER A 96 11.38 14.66 -3.42
N ARG A 97 12.16 13.75 -2.85
CA ARG A 97 12.68 12.54 -3.51
C ARG A 97 11.85 11.30 -3.24
N LEU A 98 10.97 11.35 -2.22
CA LEU A 98 10.21 10.21 -1.75
C LEU A 98 9.37 9.51 -2.85
N PRO A 99 8.67 10.22 -3.76
CA PRO A 99 7.94 9.56 -4.84
C PRO A 99 8.85 8.81 -5.83
N GLN A 100 10.05 9.34 -6.09
CA GLN A 100 11.03 8.68 -6.96
C GLN A 100 11.56 7.42 -6.28
N GLU A 101 12.03 7.54 -5.04
CA GLU A 101 12.59 6.43 -4.27
C GLU A 101 11.56 5.32 -4.02
N LEU A 102 10.33 5.65 -3.60
CA LEU A 102 9.25 4.66 -3.45
C LEU A 102 8.87 4.01 -4.78
N GLY A 103 8.94 4.76 -5.88
CA GLY A 103 8.66 4.26 -7.21
C GLY A 103 9.60 3.15 -7.69
N SER A 104 10.86 3.17 -7.24
CA SER A 104 11.91 2.22 -7.64
C SER A 104 12.36 1.27 -6.53
N ALA A 105 11.97 1.49 -5.28
CA ALA A 105 12.34 0.65 -4.16
C ALA A 105 11.79 -0.78 -4.31
N SER A 106 12.58 -1.77 -3.91
CA SER A 106 12.08 -3.13 -3.70
C SER A 106 11.29 -3.18 -2.40
N LEU A 107 9.97 -3.30 -2.52
CA LEU A 107 9.00 -3.40 -1.43
C LEU A 107 8.64 -4.87 -1.22
N LYS A 108 8.49 -5.29 0.04
CA LYS A 108 7.82 -6.56 0.36
C LYS A 108 6.33 -6.30 0.41
N PHE A 109 5.52 -7.02 -0.35
CA PHE A 109 4.08 -6.78 -0.41
C PHE A 109 3.25 -8.04 -0.62
N SER A 110 1.96 -7.97 -0.28
CA SER A 110 0.95 -8.99 -0.60
C SER A 110 -0.33 -8.30 -1.06
N VAL A 111 -0.95 -8.81 -2.12
CA VAL A 111 -2.28 -8.38 -2.56
C VAL A 111 -3.30 -9.41 -2.07
N LEU A 112 -4.33 -8.94 -1.39
CA LEU A 112 -5.32 -9.76 -0.69
C LEU A 112 -6.71 -9.58 -1.31
N THR A 113 -7.41 -10.69 -1.43
CA THR A 113 -8.84 -10.80 -1.76
C THR A 113 -9.56 -11.55 -0.63
N ASP A 114 -10.86 -11.73 -0.74
CA ASP A 114 -11.68 -12.47 0.23
C ASP A 114 -11.38 -13.98 0.24
N ALA A 115 -11.01 -14.53 -0.92
CA ALA A 115 -10.87 -15.97 -1.14
C ALA A 115 -9.46 -16.54 -0.84
N ASP A 116 -8.43 -15.70 -0.75
CA ASP A 116 -7.04 -16.16 -0.83
C ASP A 116 -6.24 -16.06 0.48
N ASN A 117 -5.28 -16.98 0.60
CA ASN A 117 -4.19 -16.87 1.55
C ASN A 117 -3.14 -15.86 1.08
N ALA A 118 -2.53 -15.15 2.05
CA ALA A 118 -1.50 -14.16 1.77
C ALA A 118 -0.29 -14.79 1.07
N THR A 119 0.14 -14.19 -0.03
CA THR A 119 1.38 -14.55 -0.72
C THR A 119 2.28 -13.34 -0.75
N TRP A 120 3.44 -13.43 -0.10
CA TRP A 120 4.41 -12.36 -0.06
C TRP A 120 5.26 -12.34 -1.33
N HIS A 121 5.40 -11.17 -1.91
CA HIS A 121 6.22 -10.86 -3.07
C HIS A 121 7.24 -9.77 -2.71
N HIS A 122 8.27 -9.65 -3.53
CA HIS A 122 9.24 -8.55 -3.48
C HIS A 122 9.31 -7.90 -4.86
N GLY A 123 9.21 -6.57 -4.91
CA GLY A 123 9.23 -5.85 -6.18
C GLY A 123 8.93 -4.37 -6.05
N SER A 124 8.94 -3.66 -7.17
CA SER A 124 8.62 -2.24 -7.25
C SER A 124 7.11 -2.02 -7.33
N VAL A 125 6.71 -0.76 -7.51
CA VAL A 125 5.32 -0.37 -7.79
C VAL A 125 4.76 -1.12 -9.00
N ASN A 126 5.58 -1.44 -10.01
CA ASN A 126 5.13 -2.17 -11.20
C ASN A 126 4.73 -3.62 -10.86
N GLU A 127 5.49 -4.30 -10.01
CA GLU A 127 5.17 -5.66 -9.58
C GLU A 127 3.92 -5.69 -8.69
N ILE A 128 3.66 -4.63 -7.92
CA ILE A 128 2.39 -4.49 -7.17
C ILE A 128 1.21 -4.41 -8.14
N LEU A 129 1.33 -3.61 -9.20
CA LEU A 129 0.29 -3.47 -10.23
C LEU A 129 0.07 -4.78 -10.98
N ALA A 130 1.14 -5.46 -11.38
CA ALA A 130 1.03 -6.76 -12.04
C ALA A 130 0.34 -7.81 -11.15
N ALA A 131 0.66 -7.83 -9.85
CA ALA A 131 0.01 -8.72 -8.90
C ALA A 131 -1.47 -8.37 -8.66
N PHE A 132 -1.83 -7.08 -8.69
CA PHE A 132 -3.22 -6.64 -8.64
C PHE A 132 -3.99 -7.09 -9.89
N ASP A 133 -3.40 -6.92 -11.06
CA ASP A 133 -4.01 -7.29 -12.33
C ASP A 133 -4.28 -8.79 -12.42
N ALA A 134 -3.31 -9.62 -11.99
CA ALA A 134 -3.45 -11.07 -11.94
C ALA A 134 -4.58 -11.56 -11.01
N ARG A 135 -5.07 -10.70 -10.10
CA ARG A 135 -6.13 -11.01 -9.13
C ARG A 135 -7.49 -10.41 -9.49
N THR A 136 -7.56 -9.65 -10.58
CA THR A 136 -8.78 -8.96 -11.04
C THR A 136 -9.19 -9.35 -12.46
N MET A 137 -8.42 -10.22 -13.12
CA MET A 137 -8.79 -10.95 -14.33
C MET A 137 -9.54 -12.22 -13.98
#